data_AF-A0A940KU15-F1
#
_entry.id   AF-A0A940KU15-F1
#
_cell.length_a   1.000
_cell.length_b   1.000
_cell.length_c   1.000
_cell.angle_alpha   90.00
_cell.angle_beta   90.00
_cell.angle_gamma   90.00
#
_symmetry.space_group_name_H-M   'P 1'
#
loop_
_entity.id
_entity.type
_entity.pdbx_description
1 polymer ?
#
loop_
_entity_poly.entity_id
_entity_poly.type
_entity_poly.pdbx_seq_one_letter_code
_entity_poly.pdbx_strand_id
1 'polypeptide(L)' 'MAKRFSKSVLFITGAFVGNNCWDEWRLYFESQGYTTAAPAWPHKDGTPESLRNRQPDTNIASNRLAA' A
#
# COMPACT_ATOMS: atom_id res chain seq x y z
N MET A 1 11.05 -30.32 -12.57
CA MET A 1 10.15 -29.77 -11.52
C MET A 1 9.38 -28.59 -12.10
N ALA A 2 8.07 -28.53 -11.94
CA ALA A 2 7.27 -27.38 -12.38
C ALA A 2 7.47 -26.20 -11.42
N LYS A 3 7.72 -25.00 -11.96
CA LYS A 3 7.86 -23.75 -11.19
C LYS A 3 6.52 -23.42 -10.54
N ARG A 4 6.42 -23.52 -9.21
CA ARG A 4 5.21 -23.14 -8.48
C ARG A 4 5.25 -21.64 -8.23
N PHE A 5 4.45 -20.89 -8.97
CA PHE A 5 4.29 -19.45 -8.73
C PHE A 5 3.52 -19.26 -7.43
N SER A 6 4.06 -18.44 -6.53
CA SER A 6 3.35 -18.03 -5.32
C SER A 6 2.12 -17.23 -5.74
N LYS A 7 0.93 -17.56 -5.22
CA LYS A 7 -0.30 -16.78 -5.43
C LYS A 7 -0.32 -15.56 -4.51
N SER A 8 0.64 -14.65 -4.67
CA SER A 8 0.73 -13.43 -3.87
C SER A 8 0.61 -12.20 -4.76
N VAL A 9 -0.20 -11.23 -4.34
CA VAL A 9 -0.38 -9.94 -5.02
C VAL A 9 -0.01 -8.81 -4.07
N LEU A 10 0.92 -7.96 -4.48
CA LEU A 10 1.29 -6.74 -3.76
C LEU A 10 0.77 -5.53 -4.53
N PHE A 11 -0.13 -4.77 -3.90
CA PHE A 11 -0.67 -3.54 -4.46
C PHE A 11 0.13 -2.33 -3.98
N ILE A 12 0.55 -1.50 -4.95
CA ILE A 12 1.33 -0.28 -4.70
C ILE A 12 0.56 0.91 -5.27
N THR A 13 0.33 1.94 -4.46
CA THR A 13 -0.39 3.14 -4.91
C THR A 13 0.54 4.13 -5.62
N GLY A 14 -0.04 4.90 -6.54
CA GLY A 14 0.59 6.08 -7.11
C GLY A 14 0.54 7.30 -6.17
N ALA A 15 0.94 8.46 -6.70
CA ALA A 15 0.91 9.71 -5.95
C ALA A 15 -0.52 10.08 -5.51
N PHE A 16 -0.65 10.66 -4.30
CA PHE A 16 -1.89 11.20 -3.73
C PHE A 16 -3.00 10.20 -3.38
N VAL A 17 -2.76 8.89 -3.49
CA VAL A 17 -3.75 7.84 -3.21
C VAL A 17 -3.40 7.05 -1.96
N GLY A 18 -4.39 6.81 -1.09
CA GLY A 18 -4.27 5.93 0.08
C GLY A 18 -4.33 4.46 -0.30
N ASN A 19 -3.64 3.60 0.44
CA ASN A 19 -3.59 2.15 0.16
C ASN A 19 -4.96 1.46 0.21
N ASN A 20 -5.91 2.02 0.97
CA ASN A 20 -7.29 1.56 1.06
C ASN A 20 -8.05 1.61 -0.30
N CYS A 21 -7.55 2.30 -1.32
CA CYS A 21 -8.14 2.23 -2.66
C CYS A 21 -8.14 0.81 -3.25
N TRP A 22 -7.33 -0.09 -2.68
CA TRP A 22 -7.23 -1.48 -3.11
C TRP A 22 -8.11 -2.44 -2.32
N ASP A 23 -8.89 -2.00 -1.33
CA ASP A 23 -9.62 -2.92 -0.44
C ASP A 23 -10.56 -3.86 -1.20
N GLU A 24 -11.37 -3.35 -2.13
CA GLU A 24 -12.26 -4.17 -2.95
C GLU A 24 -11.50 -5.11 -3.91
N TRP A 25 -10.36 -4.66 -4.42
CA TRP A 25 -9.49 -5.52 -5.23
C TRP A 25 -8.86 -6.62 -4.42
N ARG A 26 -8.46 -6.34 -3.18
CA ARG A 26 -7.95 -7.36 -2.26
C ARG A 26 -9.00 -8.41 -2.00
N LEU A 27 -10.23 -8.01 -1.65
CA LEU A 27 -11.35 -8.93 -1.46
C LEU A 27 -11.59 -9.79 -2.71
N TYR A 28 -11.56 -9.19 -3.89
CA TYR A 28 -11.68 -9.92 -5.15
C TYR A 28 -10.58 -10.98 -5.32
N PHE A 29 -9.30 -10.61 -5.21
CA PHE A 29 -8.20 -11.56 -5.39
C PHE A 29 -8.11 -12.62 -4.27
N GLU A 30 -8.43 -12.25 -3.03
CA GLU A 30 -8.54 -13.17 -1.91
C GLU A 30 -9.62 -14.23 -2.17
N SER A 31 -10.77 -13.84 -2.73
CA SER A 31 -11.82 -14.78 -3.15
C SER A 31 -11.36 -15.79 -4.21
N GLN A 32 -10.34 -15.44 -5.00
CA GLN A 32 -9.73 -16.30 -6.03
C GLN A 32 -8.57 -17.15 -5.47
N GLY A 33 -8.34 -17.11 -4.15
CA GLY A 33 -7.30 -17.88 -3.46
C GLY A 33 -5.90 -17.29 -3.56
N TYR A 34 -5.78 -15.96 -3.73
CA TYR A 34 -4.51 -15.24 -3.62
C TYR A 34 -4.31 -14.69 -2.22
N THR A 35 -3.06 -14.68 -1.75
CA THR A 35 -2.64 -13.85 -0.62
C THR A 35 -2.42 -12.43 -1.10
N THR A 36 -2.97 -11.43 -0.42
CA THR A 36 -2.81 -10.03 -0.83
C THR A 36 -2.15 -9.16 0.22
N ALA A 37 -1.47 -8.11 -0.23
CA ALA A 37 -0.96 -7.04 0.62
C ALA A 37 -1.12 -5.69 -0.08
N ALA A 38 -1.56 -4.67 0.65
CA ALA A 38 -1.58 -3.27 0.19
C ALA A 38 -1.06 -2.37 1.33
N PRO A 39 0.26 -2.36 1.59
CA PRO A 39 0.82 -1.53 2.66
C PRO A 39 0.68 -0.05 2.30
N ALA A 40 0.50 0.79 3.32
CA ALA A 40 0.65 2.23 3.15
C ALA A 40 2.10 2.58 2.82
N TRP A 41 2.31 3.67 2.06
CA TRP A 41 3.63 4.28 1.99
C TRP A 41 4.08 4.74 3.39
N PRO A 42 5.40 4.76 3.66
CA PRO A 42 5.90 5.22 4.96
C PRO A 42 5.30 6.56 5.38
N HIS A 43 4.79 6.59 6.61
CA HIS A 43 4.11 7.73 7.23
C HIS A 43 2.75 8.13 6.60
N LYS A 44 2.16 7.31 5.73
CA LYS A 44 0.86 7.58 5.05
C LYS A 44 -0.27 6.61 5.41
N ASP A 45 -0.25 6.05 6.62
CA ASP A 45 -1.24 5.11 7.16
C ASP A 45 -2.47 5.79 7.81
N GLY A 46 -2.58 7.12 7.72
CA GLY A 46 -3.71 7.89 8.24
C GLY A 46 -4.79 8.20 7.19
N THR A 47 -5.91 8.76 7.66
CA THR A 47 -6.98 9.26 6.75
C THR A 47 -6.46 10.43 5.91
N PRO A 48 -7.03 10.69 4.72
CA PRO A 48 -6.62 11.83 3.89
C PRO A 48 -6.71 13.18 4.62
N GLU A 49 -7.70 13.36 5.50
CA GLU A 49 -7.85 14.57 6.31
C GLU A 49 -6.72 14.71 7.33
N SER A 50 -6.47 13.67 8.13
CA SER A 50 -5.40 13.69 9.12
C SER A 50 -4.04 13.95 8.46
N LEU A 51 -3.75 13.29 7.33
CA LEU A 51 -2.48 13.49 6.61
C LEU A 51 -2.32 14.93 6.07
N ARG A 52 -3.40 15.57 5.60
CA ARG A 52 -3.36 16.97 5.14
C ARG A 52 -3.12 17.95 6.29
N ASN A 53 -3.75 17.70 7.43
CA ASN A 53 -3.65 18.58 8.60
C ASN A 53 -2.27 18.52 9.29
N ARG A 54 -1.44 17.53 8.98
CA ARG A 54 -0.06 17.42 9.48
C ARG A 54 0.95 18.29 8.73
N GLN A 55 0.55 19.02 7.69
CA GLN A 55 1.48 19.86 6.92
C GLN A 55 2.05 21.00 7.78
N PRO A 56 3.38 21.24 7.77
CA PRO A 56 4.43 20.46 7.09
C PRO A 56 4.77 19.13 7.81
N ASP A 57 4.89 18.03 7.06
CA ASP A 57 5.19 16.69 7.60
C ASP A 57 6.65 16.30 7.35
N THR A 58 7.51 16.50 8.36
CA THR A 58 8.96 16.25 8.28
C THR A 58 9.31 14.77 8.11
N ASN A 59 8.48 13.87 8.64
CA ASN A 59 8.71 12.43 8.52
C ASN A 59 8.53 11.99 7.06
N ILE A 60 7.43 12.39 6.40
CA ILE A 60 7.24 12.12 4.96
C ILE A 60 8.39 12.71 4.13
N ALA A 61 8.85 13.92 4.45
CA ALA A 61 9.95 14.58 3.74
C ALA A 61 11.31 13.87 3.92
N SER A 62 11.47 13.10 4.99
CA SER A 62 12.69 12.34 5.30
C SER A 62 12.81 10.99 4.57
N ASN A 63 11.76 10.54 3.86
CA ASN A 63 11.77 9.26 3.14
C ASN A 63 12.92 9.19 2.12
N ARG A 64 13.76 8.15 2.22
CA ARG A 64 14.88 7.86 1.30
C ARG A 64 14.88 6.37 0.97
N LEU A 65 15.49 6.00 -0.15
CA LEU A 65 15.87 4.60 -0.37
C LEU A 65 16.97 4.24 0.63
N ALA A 66 16.86 3.08 1.27
CA ALA A 66 17.95 2.56 2.09
C ALA A 66 19.19 2.34 1.19
N ALA A 67 20.36 2.73 1.68
CA ALA A 67 21.64 2.49 1.03
C ALA A 67 22.06 1.03 1.15
#